data_AF-A0A165WQW3-F1
#
_entry.id   AF-A0A165WQW3-F1
#
_cell.length_a   1.000
_cell.length_b   1.000
_cell.length_c   1.000
_cell.angle_alpha   90.00
_cell.angle_beta   90.00
_cell.angle_gamma   90.00
#
_symmetry.space_group_name_H-M   'P 1'
#
loop_
_entity.id
_entity.type
_entity.pdbx_description
1 polymer ?
#
loop_
_entity_poly.entity_id
_entity_poly.type
_entity_poly.pdbx_seq_one_letter_code
_entity_poly.pdbx_strand_id
1 'polypeptide(L)'
;MSILHRASLTDRLPPEIWLEIFREACADTGLTGRSLASVSRFFSSASQPVKYQSIALHGLRQIIAFASILTTIPTHLRTVRYLFIT
;
A
#
# COMPACT_ATOMS: atom_id res chain seq x y z
N MET A 1 -18.63 -0.02 34.40
CA MET A 1 -18.57 1.22 33.60
C MET A 1 -18.17 0.84 32.17
N SER A 2 -19.15 0.74 31.27
CA SER A 2 -18.90 0.38 29.88
C SER A 2 -18.18 1.54 29.18
N ILE A 3 -16.93 1.32 28.77
CA ILE A 3 -16.29 2.15 27.76
C ILE A 3 -17.10 1.91 26.49
N LEU A 4 -17.92 2.89 26.09
CA LEU A 4 -18.49 2.92 24.75
C LEU A 4 -17.31 2.95 23.77
N HIS A 5 -16.98 1.81 23.18
CA HIS A 5 -16.04 1.72 22.07
C HIS A 5 -16.66 2.51 20.92
N ARG A 6 -16.34 3.80 20.84
CA ARG A 6 -16.76 4.66 19.74
C ARG A 6 -16.16 4.03 18.49
N ALA A 7 -17.02 3.40 17.66
CA ALA A 7 -16.60 2.79 16.40
C ALA A 7 -15.69 3.77 15.67
N SER A 8 -14.45 3.36 15.46
CA SER A 8 -13.44 4.19 14.81
C SER A 8 -13.90 4.45 13.38
N LEU A 9 -13.42 5.52 12.74
CA LEU A 9 -13.83 5.83 11.36
C LEU A 9 -13.54 4.65 10.41
N THR A 10 -12.49 3.88 10.70
CA THR A 10 -12.12 2.65 9.96
C THR A 10 -13.13 1.53 10.09
N ASP A 11 -13.88 1.47 11.19
CA ASP A 11 -14.93 0.46 11.41
C ASP A 11 -16.25 0.84 10.72
N ARG A 12 -16.40 2.11 10.31
CA ARG A 12 -17.64 2.65 9.71
C ARG A 12 -17.65 2.60 8.20
N LEU A 13 -16.48 2.57 7.57
CA LEU A 13 -16.35 2.51 6.13
C LEU A 13 -16.03 1.08 5.70
N PRO A 14 -16.68 0.58 4.64
CA PRO A 14 -16.43 -0.78 4.17
C PRO A 14 -15.02 -0.86 3.55
N PRO A 15 -14.37 -2.04 3.57
CA PRO A 15 -12.98 -2.21 3.12
C PRO A 15 -12.71 -1.76 1.69
N GLU A 16 -13.71 -1.82 0.81
CA GLU A 16 -13.64 -1.42 -0.60
C GLU A 16 -13.35 0.07 -0.74
N ILE A 17 -13.91 0.91 0.13
CA ILE A 17 -13.67 2.36 0.09
C ILE A 17 -12.24 2.67 0.53
N TRP A 18 -11.74 2.00 1.56
CA TRP A 18 -10.34 2.12 1.96
C TRP A 18 -9.41 1.67 0.83
N LEU A 19 -9.75 0.56 0.15
CA LEU A 19 -8.97 0.07 -0.96
C LEU A 19 -8.90 1.08 -2.12
N GLU A 20 -10.00 1.76 -2.46
CA GLU A 20 -9.99 2.83 -3.47
C GLU A 20 -9.13 4.03 -3.05
N ILE A 21 -9.21 4.45 -1.79
CA ILE A 21 -8.33 5.51 -1.27
C ILE A 21 -6.85 5.10 -1.42
N PHE A 22 -6.52 3.86 -1.07
CA PHE A 22 -5.15 3.35 -1.23
C PHE A 22 -4.76 3.16 -2.70
N ARG A 23 -5.70 2.88 -3.62
CA ARG A 23 -5.43 2.83 -5.06
C ARG A 23 -4.95 4.17 -5.58
N GLU A 24 -5.59 5.26 -5.16
CA GLU A 24 -5.14 6.60 -5.53
C GLU A 24 -3.83 6.97 -4.81
N ALA A 25 -3.76 6.74 -3.49
CA ALA A 25 -2.60 7.11 -2.69
C ALA A 25 -1.32 6.33 -3.02
N CYS A 26 -1.43 5.12 -3.59
CA CYS A 26 -0.29 4.30 -4.02
C CYS A 26 0.00 4.39 -5.52
N ALA A 27 -0.67 5.30 -6.25
CA ALA A 27 -0.38 5.57 -7.67
C ALA A 27 0.59 6.75 -7.87
N ASP A 28 0.82 7.55 -6.82
CA ASP A 28 1.68 8.72 -6.83
C ASP A 28 3.19 8.36 -6.79
N THR A 29 4.02 9.17 -6.14
CA THR A 29 5.46 8.88 -5.92
C THR A 29 5.72 7.81 -4.84
N GLY A 30 4.66 7.22 -4.27
CA GLY A 30 4.69 6.32 -3.13
C GLY A 30 4.73 7.03 -1.78
N LEU A 31 4.91 8.36 -1.75
CA LEU A 31 4.95 9.14 -0.51
C LEU A 31 3.61 9.14 0.23
N THR A 32 2.50 9.34 -0.48
CA THR A 32 1.18 9.38 0.15
C THR A 32 0.81 8.02 0.71
N GLY A 33 0.94 6.96 -0.09
CA GLY A 33 0.68 5.59 0.34
C GLY A 33 1.52 5.16 1.56
N ARG A 34 2.81 5.48 1.59
CA ARG A 34 3.70 5.20 2.74
C ARG A 34 3.31 5.97 3.99
N SER A 35 2.92 7.23 3.83
CA SER A 35 2.49 8.08 4.96
C SER A 35 1.22 7.50 5.58
N LEU A 36 0.22 7.16 4.76
CA LEU A 36 -1.01 6.52 5.23
C LEU A 36 -0.77 5.17 5.89
N ALA A 37 0.06 4.30 5.29
CA ALA A 37 0.40 2.99 5.86
C ALA A 37 1.06 3.07 7.24
N SER A 38 1.66 4.20 7.59
CA SER A 38 2.33 4.43 8.87
C SER A 38 1.39 4.94 9.98
N VAL A 39 0.14 5.30 9.64
CA VAL A 39 -0.84 5.85 10.60
C VAL A 39 -1.30 4.80 11.61
N SER A 40 -1.54 3.57 11.16
CA SER A 40 -2.01 2.47 12.04
C SER A 40 -1.79 1.10 11.41
N ARG A 41 -1.93 0.04 12.23
CA ARG A 41 -1.91 -1.36 11.75
C ARG A 41 -3.01 -1.64 10.72
N PHE A 42 -4.19 -1.02 10.86
CA PHE A 42 -5.27 -1.15 9.90
C PHE A 42 -4.85 -0.58 8.54
N PHE A 43 -4.35 0.66 8.50
CA PHE A 43 -3.92 1.31 7.26
C PHE A 43 -2.74 0.58 6.61
N SER A 44 -1.81 0.08 7.43
CA SER A 44 -0.72 -0.77 6.97
C SER A 44 -1.22 -2.02 6.26
N SER A 45 -2.26 -2.67 6.79
CA SER A 45 -2.84 -3.89 6.22
C SER A 45 -3.70 -3.60 4.98
N ALA A 46 -4.55 -2.58 5.06
CA ALA A 46 -5.46 -2.19 3.99
C ALA A 46 -4.75 -1.67 2.74
N SER A 47 -3.55 -1.10 2.87
CA SER A 47 -2.72 -0.65 1.74
C SER A 47 -1.97 -1.79 1.02
N GLN A 48 -1.74 -2.94 1.66
CA GLN A 48 -0.90 -4.02 1.09
C GLN A 48 -1.29 -4.44 -0.33
N PRO A 49 -2.58 -4.63 -0.68
CA PRO A 49 -2.97 -5.12 -2.00
C PRO A 49 -2.56 -4.20 -3.17
N VAL A 50 -2.33 -2.93 -2.89
CA VAL A 50 -2.07 -1.89 -3.90
C VAL A 50 -0.76 -1.15 -3.68
N LYS A 51 -0.01 -1.50 -2.64
CA LYS A 51 1.26 -0.87 -2.24
C LYS A 51 2.30 -0.80 -3.37
N TYR A 52 2.34 -1.81 -4.22
CA TYR A 52 3.34 -1.94 -5.28
C TYR A 52 2.76 -1.74 -6.69
N GLN A 53 1.54 -1.21 -6.82
CA GLN A 53 0.88 -1.08 -8.11
C GLN A 53 1.55 -0.07 -9.05
N SER A 54 2.26 0.93 -8.51
CA SER A 54 2.95 1.97 -9.28
C SER A 54 4.40 2.06 -8.80
N ILE A 55 5.36 1.79 -9.69
CA ILE A 55 6.78 1.69 -9.35
C ILE A 55 7.62 2.35 -10.44
N ALA A 56 8.50 3.25 -10.03
CA ALA A 56 9.57 3.81 -10.85
C ALA A 56 10.92 3.32 -10.33
N LEU A 57 11.75 2.78 -11.24
CA LEU A 57 13.08 2.25 -10.95
C LEU A 57 14.11 2.99 -11.80
N HIS A 58 15.09 3.58 -11.12
CA HIS A 58 16.18 4.32 -11.74
C HIS A 58 17.50 3.56 -11.52
N GLY A 59 18.03 3.01 -12.61
CA GLY A 59 19.28 2.29 -12.66
C GLY A 59 19.24 0.86 -12.10
N LEU A 60 20.31 0.13 -12.41
CA LEU A 60 20.46 -1.29 -12.09
C LEU A 60 20.30 -1.61 -10.60
N ARG A 61 20.79 -0.72 -9.73
CA ARG A 61 20.70 -0.91 -8.27
C ARG A 61 19.25 -1.04 -7.80
N GLN A 62 18.35 -0.17 -8.29
CA GLN A 62 16.95 -0.19 -7.88
C GLN A 62 16.23 -1.41 -8.45
N ILE A 63 16.55 -1.80 -9.69
CA ILE A 63 16.00 -2.99 -10.34
C ILE A 63 16.31 -4.26 -9.53
N ILE A 64 17.59 -4.48 -9.18
CA ILE A 64 18.01 -5.66 -8.40
C ILE A 64 17.39 -5.66 -7.00
N ALA A 65 17.35 -4.49 -6.34
CA ALA A 65 16.77 -4.36 -5.02
C ALA A 65 15.27 -4.67 -5.03
N PHE A 66 14.53 -4.12 -6.01
CA PHE A 66 13.10 -4.37 -6.14
C PHE A 66 12.80 -5.83 -6.51
N ALA A 67 13.59 -6.43 -7.41
CA ALA A 67 13.47 -7.85 -7.72
C ALA A 67 13.66 -8.73 -6.46
N SER A 68 14.65 -8.41 -5.63
CA SER A 68 14.87 -9.09 -4.34
C SER A 68 13.71 -8.91 -3.37
N ILE A 69 13.07 -7.74 -3.34
CA ILE A 69 11.87 -7.51 -2.53
C ILE A 69 10.71 -8.37 -3.01
N LEU A 70 10.48 -8.46 -4.32
CA LEU A 70 9.37 -9.24 -4.90
C LEU A 70 9.45 -10.73 -4.55
N THR A 71 10.64 -11.31 -4.37
CA THR A 71 10.77 -12.72 -3.98
C THR A 71 10.21 -13.01 -2.58
N THR A 72 10.20 -12.01 -1.70
CA THR A 72 9.73 -12.13 -0.30
C THR A 72 8.24 -11.89 -0.12
N ILE A 73 7.58 -11.26 -1.09
CA ILE A 73 6.16 -10.88 -1.00
C ILE A 73 5.28 -12.06 -1.45
N PRO A 74 4.10 -12.34 -0.88
CA PRO A 74 3.17 -13.34 -1.45
C PRO A 74 2.73 -12.99 -2.88
N THR A 75 2.58 -13.98 -3.77
CA THR A 75 2.28 -13.76 -5.20
C THR A 75 1.09 -12.84 -5.47
N HIS A 76 0.01 -12.95 -4.68
CA HIS A 76 -1.18 -12.12 -4.80
C HIS A 76 -1.00 -10.64 -4.40
N LEU A 77 0.12 -10.30 -3.75
CA LEU A 77 0.47 -8.92 -3.37
C LEU A 77 1.59 -8.32 -4.25
N ARG A 78 2.11 -9.07 -5.24
CA ARG A 78 3.17 -8.63 -6.17
C ARG A 78 2.63 -7.86 -7.39
N THR A 79 1.41 -7.34 -7.31
CA THR A 79 0.76 -6.72 -8.47
C THR A 79 1.38 -5.36 -8.78
N VAL A 80 2.06 -5.26 -9.92
CA VAL A 80 2.58 -4.01 -10.49
C VAL A 80 1.77 -3.71 -11.75
N ARG A 81 1.11 -2.54 -11.79
CA ARG A 81 0.27 -2.09 -12.92
C ARG A 81 0.99 -1.04 -13.76
N TYR A 82 1.70 -0.13 -13.11
CA TYR A 82 2.45 0.94 -13.73
C TYR A 82 3.93 0.75 -13.35
N LEU A 83 4.77 0.47 -14.35
CA LEU A 83 6.19 0.24 -14.18
C LEU A 83 6.98 1.17 -15.09
N PHE A 84 7.84 1.98 -14.49
CA PHE A 84 8.77 2.85 -15.20
C PHE A 84 10.21 2.42 -14.88
N ILE A 85 11.05 2.30 -15.90
CA ILE A 85 12.45 1.91 -15.77
C ILE A 85 13.31 2.84 -16.63
N THR A 86 14.38 3.39 -16.04
CA THR A 86 15.40 4.21 -16.72
C THR A 86 16.80 3.84 -16.28
#